data_AF-A0A0M4IUF7-F1
#
_entry.id   AF-A0A0M4IUF7-F1
#
_cell.length_a   1.000
_cell.length_b   1.000
_cell.length_c   1.000
_cell.angle_alpha   90.00
_cell.angle_beta   90.00
_cell.angle_gamma   90.00
#
_symmetry.space_group_name_H-M   'P 1'
#
loop_
_entity.id
_entity.type
_entity.pdbx_description
1 polymer ?
#
loop_
_entity_poly.entity_id
_entity_poly.type
_entity_poly.pdbx_seq_one_letter_code
_entity_poly.pdbx_strand_id
1 'polypeptide(L)'
;MDITEEELEAVVPCMARSGLLGYWRSSASREGAGSYLRGFLSCCLITCISLSAAERLLTDTPSDLAELTMTAFELTVPLTVVSKGLFFILQRDTIHELVDLLVDMRRRYAERDDGPNRRRACYLYVLAVQRVLLVMALLIIGGWLAGPMLPHVFSFASQNESSVPWQTPLPLWLPVDLQRSPLYEALYLFQGLCVLTSLTSASALDACFCNMMLMIAAELQVLNDNISSPSGNETVVDKGESESITLEVHSELESVVPQFKSGATGDAGLSKTGRSRPRNQTSLRL
;
A
#
# COMPACT_ATOMS: atom_id res chain seq x y z
N MET A 1 -24.25 -14.14 -11.79
CA MET A 1 -24.79 -13.41 -10.63
C MET A 1 -23.73 -12.37 -10.35
N ASP A 2 -23.98 -11.13 -10.77
CA ASP A 2 -22.90 -10.16 -10.93
C ASP A 2 -22.60 -9.53 -9.56
N ILE A 3 -21.39 -9.76 -9.05
CA ILE A 3 -20.87 -9.09 -7.85
C ILE A 3 -20.73 -7.62 -8.23
N THR A 4 -21.34 -6.72 -7.44
CA THR A 4 -21.21 -5.29 -7.70
C THR A 4 -19.77 -4.87 -7.41
N GLU A 5 -19.20 -4.04 -8.28
CA GLU A 5 -17.80 -3.59 -8.15
C GLU A 5 -17.57 -2.85 -6.82
N GLU A 6 -18.61 -2.20 -6.28
CA GLU A 6 -18.60 -1.58 -4.96
C GLU A 6 -18.40 -2.59 -3.82
N GLU A 7 -18.99 -3.79 -3.91
CA GLU A 7 -18.79 -4.84 -2.91
C GLU A 7 -17.36 -5.37 -2.98
N LEU A 8 -16.82 -5.56 -4.19
CA LEU A 8 -15.44 -6.02 -4.37
C LEU A 8 -14.42 -4.97 -3.89
N GLU A 9 -14.64 -3.69 -4.21
CA GLU A 9 -13.80 -2.59 -3.74
C GLU A 9 -13.87 -2.40 -2.23
N ALA A 10 -15.05 -2.58 -1.64
CA ALA A 10 -15.22 -2.57 -0.19
C ALA A 10 -14.54 -3.77 0.48
N VAL A 11 -14.45 -4.92 -0.20
CA VAL A 11 -13.80 -6.12 0.33
C VAL A 11 -12.27 -6.02 0.20
N VAL A 12 -11.75 -5.49 -0.91
CA VAL A 12 -10.30 -5.42 -1.14
C VAL A 12 -9.85 -4.06 -1.71
N PRO A 13 -9.73 -3.01 -0.88
CA PRO A 13 -9.20 -1.69 -1.29
C PRO A 13 -7.74 -1.75 -1.80
N CYS A 14 -7.07 -2.88 -1.62
CA CYS A 14 -5.76 -3.13 -2.21
C CYS A 14 -5.83 -3.47 -3.70
N MET A 15 -6.90 -4.12 -4.18
CA MET A 15 -7.04 -4.50 -5.58
C MET A 15 -7.21 -3.29 -6.49
N ALA A 16 -7.95 -2.28 -6.05
CA ALA A 16 -8.08 -1.02 -6.79
C ALA A 16 -6.71 -0.35 -7.01
N ARG A 17 -5.85 -0.35 -5.98
CA ARG A 17 -4.48 0.18 -6.07
C ARG A 17 -3.58 -0.68 -6.95
N SER A 18 -3.66 -2.01 -6.85
CA SER A 18 -2.96 -2.92 -7.74
C SER A 18 -3.43 -2.77 -9.20
N GLY A 19 -4.66 -2.33 -9.43
CA GLY A 19 -5.20 -2.00 -10.75
C GLY A 19 -4.57 -0.75 -11.37
N LEU A 20 -4.29 0.28 -10.56
CA LEU A 20 -3.57 1.47 -11.02
C LEU A 20 -2.15 1.13 -11.52
N LEU A 21 -1.50 0.17 -10.87
CA LEU A 21 -0.18 -0.33 -11.25
C LEU A 21 -0.23 -1.35 -12.40
N GLY A 22 -1.42 -1.77 -12.83
CA GLY A 22 -1.62 -2.74 -13.91
C GLY A 22 -1.41 -4.21 -13.51
N TYR A 23 -1.24 -4.51 -12.22
CA TYR A 23 -1.10 -5.90 -11.72
C TYR A 23 -2.45 -6.60 -11.56
N TRP A 24 -3.52 -5.84 -11.34
CA TRP A 24 -4.87 -6.38 -11.18
C TRP A 24 -5.80 -5.86 -12.27
N ARG A 25 -6.68 -6.73 -12.76
CA ARG A 25 -7.74 -6.35 -13.69
C ARG A 25 -9.07 -6.80 -13.12
N SER A 26 -9.96 -5.82 -12.89
CA SER A 26 -11.37 -6.05 -12.58
C SER A 26 -12.00 -6.83 -13.74
N SER A 27 -12.69 -7.92 -13.42
CA SER A 27 -13.41 -8.73 -14.41
C SER A 27 -14.54 -7.93 -15.08
N ALA A 28 -15.14 -7.00 -14.33
CA ALA A 28 -16.22 -6.14 -14.80
C ALA A 28 -15.74 -5.05 -15.78
N SER A 29 -14.50 -4.59 -15.61
CA SER A 29 -13.93 -3.59 -16.48
C SER A 29 -13.48 -4.24 -17.80
N ARG A 30 -14.30 -4.04 -18.84
CA ARG A 30 -13.99 -4.32 -20.25
C ARG A 30 -12.86 -3.43 -20.80
N GLU A 31 -12.02 -2.90 -19.92
CA GLU A 31 -10.82 -2.15 -20.27
C GLU A 31 -9.86 -3.07 -21.05
N GLY A 32 -9.52 -2.58 -22.24
CA GLY A 32 -8.71 -3.27 -23.23
C GLY A 32 -7.22 -3.33 -22.88
N ALA A 33 -6.39 -3.39 -23.91
CA ALA A 33 -4.94 -3.57 -23.86
C ALA A 33 -4.17 -2.61 -22.90
N GLY A 34 -4.79 -1.55 -22.40
CA GLY A 34 -4.17 -0.56 -21.50
C GLY A 34 -3.68 -1.10 -20.16
N SER A 35 -4.38 -2.06 -19.53
CA SER A 35 -3.92 -2.62 -18.25
C SER A 35 -2.60 -3.38 -18.39
N TYR A 36 -2.45 -4.15 -19.47
CA TYR A 36 -1.21 -4.89 -19.76
C TYR A 36 -0.06 -3.93 -20.03
N LEU A 37 -0.33 -2.82 -20.72
CA LEU A 37 0.67 -1.80 -20.99
C LEU A 37 1.17 -1.14 -19.69
N ARG A 38 0.28 -0.85 -18.73
CA ARG A 38 0.66 -0.27 -17.42
C ARG A 38 1.50 -1.23 -16.60
N GLY A 39 1.08 -2.49 -16.48
CA GLY A 39 1.83 -3.52 -15.77
C GLY A 39 3.19 -3.79 -16.40
N PHE A 40 3.24 -3.86 -17.74
CA PHE A 40 4.48 -4.00 -18.49
C PHE A 40 5.41 -2.80 -18.27
N LEU A 41 4.89 -1.57 -18.37
CA LEU A 41 5.68 -0.36 -18.13
C LEU A 41 6.24 -0.32 -16.71
N SER A 42 5.44 -0.67 -15.69
CA SER A 42 5.91 -0.78 -14.31
C SER A 42 7.05 -1.79 -14.18
N CYS A 43 6.87 -3.00 -14.72
CA CYS A 43 7.92 -4.02 -14.72
C CYS A 43 9.18 -3.54 -15.45
N CYS A 44 9.05 -2.88 -16.60
CA CYS A 44 10.18 -2.31 -17.33
C CYS A 44 10.95 -1.31 -16.48
N LEU A 45 10.28 -0.34 -15.85
CA LEU A 45 10.91 0.66 -14.98
C LEU A 45 11.68 0.01 -13.83
N ILE A 46 11.10 -1.01 -13.19
CA ILE A 46 11.73 -1.75 -12.09
C ILE A 46 12.95 -2.54 -12.60
N THR A 47 12.84 -3.21 -13.76
CA THR A 47 13.96 -3.95 -14.36
C THR A 47 15.09 -3.05 -14.84
N CYS A 48 14.81 -1.80 -15.24
CA CYS A 48 15.83 -0.83 -15.63
C CYS A 48 16.79 -0.53 -14.46
N ILE A 49 16.28 -0.42 -13.23
CA ILE A 49 17.15 -0.26 -12.04
C ILE A 49 18.05 -1.48 -11.88
N SER A 50 17.48 -2.69 -11.88
CA SER A 50 18.27 -3.92 -11.74
C SER A 50 19.32 -4.06 -12.83
N LEU A 51 18.98 -3.73 -14.08
CA LEU A 51 19.91 -3.81 -15.19
C LEU A 51 21.07 -2.83 -15.00
N SER A 52 20.80 -1.62 -14.53
CA SER A 52 21.84 -0.63 -14.26
C SER A 52 22.79 -1.04 -13.12
N ALA A 53 22.26 -1.65 -12.06
CA ALA A 53 23.08 -2.21 -10.98
C ALA A 53 23.91 -3.42 -11.45
N ALA A 54 23.33 -4.27 -12.30
CA ALA A 54 24.03 -5.40 -12.90
C ALA A 54 25.13 -4.94 -13.85
N GLU A 55 24.87 -3.94 -14.70
CA GLU A 55 25.86 -3.33 -15.57
C GLU A 55 27.04 -2.81 -14.75
N ARG A 56 26.77 -2.05 -13.69
CA ARG A 56 27.81 -1.56 -12.77
C ARG A 56 28.68 -2.70 -12.24
N LEU A 57 28.06 -3.77 -11.76
CA LEU A 57 28.76 -4.93 -11.20
C LEU A 57 29.66 -5.62 -12.25
N LEU A 58 29.23 -5.64 -13.52
CA LEU A 58 29.97 -6.24 -14.64
C LEU A 58 31.09 -5.34 -15.17
N THR A 59 30.89 -4.03 -15.23
CA THR A 59 31.87 -3.10 -15.79
C THR A 59 32.94 -2.69 -14.78
N ASP A 60 32.55 -2.49 -13.52
CA ASP A 60 33.41 -1.96 -12.47
C ASP A 60 33.09 -2.67 -11.15
N THR A 61 33.58 -3.90 -11.02
CA THR A 61 33.36 -4.69 -9.80
C THR A 61 34.03 -3.98 -8.62
N PRO A 62 33.26 -3.50 -7.63
CA PRO A 62 33.82 -2.73 -6.52
C PRO A 62 34.78 -3.60 -5.71
N SER A 63 35.97 -3.08 -5.41
CA SER A 63 36.95 -3.77 -4.57
C SER A 63 36.57 -3.74 -3.09
N ASP A 64 35.76 -2.76 -2.68
CA ASP A 64 35.25 -2.67 -1.31
C ASP A 64 34.04 -3.59 -1.12
N LEU A 65 34.09 -4.39 -0.06
CA LEU A 65 33.04 -5.34 0.28
C LEU A 65 31.72 -4.63 0.62
N ALA A 66 31.79 -3.45 1.24
CA ALA A 66 30.59 -2.68 1.59
C ALA A 66 29.86 -2.17 0.34
N GLU A 67 30.60 -1.71 -0.66
CA GLU A 67 30.02 -1.26 -1.92
C GLU A 67 29.46 -2.42 -2.77
N LEU A 68 30.13 -3.58 -2.71
CA LEU A 68 29.65 -4.80 -3.34
C LEU A 68 28.30 -5.25 -2.74
N THR A 69 28.17 -5.26 -1.41
CA THR A 69 26.92 -5.68 -0.76
C THR A 69 25.78 -4.71 -1.02
N MET A 70 26.05 -3.40 -1.05
CA MET A 70 25.06 -2.38 -1.41
C MET A 70 24.58 -2.56 -2.86
N THR A 71 25.51 -2.75 -3.81
CA THR A 71 25.16 -2.99 -5.21
C THR A 71 24.38 -4.30 -5.40
N ALA A 72 24.76 -5.37 -4.68
CA ALA A 72 24.02 -6.64 -4.70
C ALA A 72 22.62 -6.50 -4.10
N PHE A 73 22.45 -5.70 -3.05
CA PHE A 73 21.15 -5.38 -2.46
C PHE A 73 20.26 -4.61 -3.45
N GLU A 74 20.81 -3.59 -4.10
CA GLU A 74 20.12 -2.80 -5.14
C GLU A 74 19.71 -3.65 -6.34
N LEU A 75 20.45 -4.72 -6.66
CA LEU A 75 20.06 -5.69 -7.68
C LEU A 75 18.95 -6.63 -7.20
N THR A 76 19.07 -7.15 -5.98
CA THR A 76 18.19 -8.22 -5.45
C THR A 76 16.79 -7.71 -5.12
N VAL A 77 16.67 -6.48 -4.59
CA VAL A 77 15.38 -5.93 -4.17
C VAL A 77 14.41 -5.77 -5.35
N PRO A 78 14.74 -5.06 -6.44
CA PRO A 78 13.81 -4.91 -7.56
C PRO A 78 13.55 -6.24 -8.28
N LEU A 79 14.53 -7.16 -8.36
CA LEU A 79 14.31 -8.51 -8.88
C LEU A 79 13.25 -9.28 -8.09
N THR A 80 13.24 -9.13 -6.76
CA THR A 80 12.21 -9.73 -5.90
C THR A 80 10.84 -9.14 -6.19
N VAL A 81 10.75 -7.82 -6.40
CA VAL A 81 9.48 -7.14 -6.75
C VAL A 81 8.97 -7.60 -8.12
N VAL A 82 9.85 -7.68 -9.13
CA VAL A 82 9.49 -8.20 -10.46
C VAL A 82 9.02 -9.65 -10.34
N SER A 83 9.75 -10.47 -9.58
CA SER A 83 9.38 -11.88 -9.36
C SER A 83 8.00 -12.00 -8.72
N LYS A 84 7.72 -11.24 -7.64
CA LYS A 84 6.40 -11.18 -7.01
C LYS A 84 5.32 -10.75 -8.00
N GLY A 85 5.59 -9.69 -8.78
CA GLY A 85 4.66 -9.21 -9.81
C GLY A 85 4.36 -10.27 -10.87
N LEU A 86 5.38 -10.99 -11.33
CA LEU A 86 5.23 -12.10 -12.28
C LEU A 86 4.43 -13.26 -11.69
N PHE A 87 4.73 -13.69 -10.46
CA PHE A 87 3.95 -14.72 -9.78
C PHE A 87 2.49 -14.32 -9.62
N PHE A 88 2.23 -13.06 -9.26
CA PHE A 88 0.88 -12.53 -9.12
C PHE A 88 0.12 -12.50 -10.45
N ILE A 89 0.80 -12.16 -11.55
CA ILE A 89 0.23 -12.20 -12.91
C ILE A 89 -0.04 -13.65 -13.36
N LEU A 90 0.89 -14.57 -13.10
CA LEU A 90 0.77 -15.98 -13.50
C LEU A 90 -0.31 -16.73 -12.70
N GLN A 91 -0.45 -16.43 -11.41
CA GLN A 91 -1.45 -17.06 -10.52
C GLN A 91 -2.75 -16.26 -10.46
N ARG A 92 -2.96 -15.31 -11.37
CA ARG A 92 -4.10 -14.42 -11.34
C ARG A 92 -5.42 -15.18 -11.28
N ASP A 93 -5.62 -16.19 -12.12
CA ASP A 93 -6.90 -16.92 -12.19
C ASP A 93 -7.22 -17.61 -10.86
N THR A 94 -6.21 -18.21 -10.22
CA THR A 94 -6.34 -18.82 -8.89
C THR A 94 -6.69 -17.78 -7.81
N ILE A 95 -6.09 -16.58 -7.89
CA ILE A 95 -6.38 -15.49 -6.96
C ILE A 95 -7.83 -14.99 -7.16
N HIS A 96 -8.29 -14.85 -8.41
CA HIS A 96 -9.68 -14.50 -8.71
C HIS A 96 -10.65 -15.55 -8.15
N GLU A 97 -10.39 -16.84 -8.38
CA GLU A 97 -11.21 -17.93 -7.85
C GLU A 97 -11.26 -17.92 -6.31
N LEU A 98 -10.11 -17.72 -5.65
CA LEU A 98 -10.05 -17.62 -4.20
C LEU A 98 -10.87 -16.44 -3.67
N VAL A 99 -10.78 -15.29 -4.33
CA VAL A 99 -11.53 -14.08 -3.95
C VAL A 99 -13.02 -14.28 -4.16
N ASP A 100 -13.42 -14.90 -5.27
CA ASP A 100 -14.82 -15.24 -5.55
C ASP A 100 -15.38 -16.20 -4.50
N LEU A 101 -14.60 -17.23 -4.11
CA LEU A 101 -14.97 -18.16 -3.04
C LEU A 101 -15.11 -17.44 -1.69
N LEU A 102 -14.20 -16.52 -1.35
CA LEU A 102 -14.27 -15.75 -0.11
C LEU A 102 -15.49 -14.81 -0.08
N VAL A 103 -15.80 -14.16 -1.20
CA VAL A 103 -16.99 -13.30 -1.32
C VAL A 103 -18.27 -14.13 -1.20
N ASP A 104 -18.34 -15.29 -1.84
CA ASP A 104 -19.50 -16.18 -1.74
C ASP A 104 -19.69 -16.73 -0.32
N MET A 105 -18.60 -17.15 0.34
CA MET A 105 -18.63 -17.54 1.76
C MET A 105 -19.16 -16.40 2.63
N ARG A 106 -18.60 -15.20 2.48
CA ARG A 106 -19.03 -14.00 3.22
C ARG A 106 -20.53 -13.75 3.05
N ARG A 107 -21.05 -13.89 1.83
CA ARG A 107 -22.47 -13.69 1.50
C ARG A 107 -23.36 -14.73 2.16
N ARG A 108 -23.00 -16.02 2.07
CA ARG A 108 -23.77 -17.13 2.68
C ARG A 108 -23.86 -17.02 4.20
N TYR A 109 -22.80 -16.52 4.85
CA TYR A 109 -22.75 -16.36 6.31
C TYR A 109 -23.09 -14.94 6.80
N ALA A 110 -23.53 -14.03 5.93
CA ALA A 110 -23.88 -12.67 6.34
C ALA A 110 -25.19 -12.58 7.13
N GLU A 111 -26.14 -13.49 6.88
CA GLU A 111 -27.50 -13.40 7.44
C GLU A 111 -27.65 -13.98 8.85
N ARG A 112 -26.65 -14.73 9.33
CA ARG A 112 -26.85 -15.64 10.48
C ARG A 112 -26.44 -15.09 11.86
N ASP A 113 -25.69 -13.99 11.97
CA ASP A 113 -25.14 -13.61 13.29
C ASP A 113 -24.60 -12.16 13.43
N ASP A 114 -24.23 -11.79 14.67
CA ASP A 114 -23.50 -10.58 15.11
C ASP A 114 -22.11 -10.36 14.44
N GLY A 115 -21.82 -11.10 13.37
CA GLY A 115 -20.62 -11.04 12.54
C GLY A 115 -20.27 -9.70 11.85
N PRO A 116 -21.18 -8.74 11.53
CA PRO A 116 -20.77 -7.52 10.83
C PRO A 116 -19.77 -6.67 11.63
N ASN A 117 -19.85 -6.68 12.96
CA ASN A 117 -18.92 -5.92 13.81
C ASN A 117 -17.49 -6.49 13.77
N ARG A 118 -17.34 -7.82 13.86
CA ARG A 118 -16.03 -8.50 13.77
C ARG A 118 -15.40 -8.31 12.39
N ARG A 119 -16.19 -8.44 11.33
CA ARG A 119 -15.73 -8.22 9.94
C ARG A 119 -15.28 -6.78 9.72
N ARG A 120 -16.03 -5.80 10.25
CA ARG A 120 -15.66 -4.39 10.19
C ARG A 120 -14.37 -4.11 10.96
N ALA A 121 -14.17 -4.72 12.13
CA ALA A 121 -12.95 -4.56 12.91
C ALA A 121 -11.71 -5.10 12.16
N CYS A 122 -11.80 -6.30 11.56
CA CYS A 122 -10.73 -6.87 10.75
C CYS A 122 -10.39 -5.97 9.54
N TYR A 123 -11.41 -5.44 8.86
CA TYR A 123 -11.22 -4.50 7.75
C TYR A 123 -10.54 -3.20 8.17
N LEU A 124 -10.92 -2.62 9.31
CA LEU A 124 -10.29 -1.41 9.83
C LEU A 124 -8.82 -1.67 10.23
N TYR A 125 -8.53 -2.85 10.78
CA TYR A 125 -7.16 -3.27 11.09
C TYR A 125 -6.29 -3.37 9.82
N VAL A 126 -6.80 -4.02 8.78
CA VAL A 126 -6.16 -4.08 7.45
C VAL A 126 -5.83 -2.69 6.92
N LEU A 127 -6.80 -1.78 6.94
CA LEU A 127 -6.60 -0.41 6.47
C LEU A 127 -5.55 0.35 7.28
N ALA A 128 -5.53 0.15 8.61
CA ALA A 128 -4.55 0.76 9.49
C ALA A 128 -3.13 0.26 9.16
N VAL A 129 -2.93 -1.06 9.09
CA VAL A 129 -1.64 -1.68 8.73
C VAL A 129 -1.16 -1.17 7.37
N GLN A 130 -2.05 -1.14 6.38
CA GLN A 130 -1.69 -0.69 5.05
C GLN A 130 -1.30 0.80 5.00
N ARG A 131 -1.98 1.66 5.78
CA ARG A 131 -1.60 3.08 5.90
C ARG A 131 -0.24 3.23 6.56
N VAL A 132 0.04 2.47 7.62
CA VAL A 132 1.35 2.48 8.29
C VAL A 132 2.44 2.05 7.32
N LEU A 133 2.25 0.95 6.58
CA LEU A 133 3.21 0.47 5.58
C LEU A 133 3.47 1.52 4.48
N LEU A 134 2.42 2.21 4.01
CA LEU A 134 2.56 3.27 3.00
C LEU A 134 3.31 4.49 3.54
N VAL A 135 3.02 4.93 4.77
CA VAL A 135 3.75 6.04 5.41
C VAL A 135 5.22 5.67 5.60
N MET A 136 5.51 4.46 6.09
CA MET A 136 6.87 3.96 6.23
C MET A 136 7.61 3.92 4.89
N ALA A 137 6.94 3.44 3.84
CA ALA A 137 7.50 3.43 2.48
C ALA A 137 7.85 4.84 1.99
N LEU A 138 6.97 5.82 2.20
CA LEU A 138 7.24 7.22 1.83
C LEU A 138 8.40 7.83 2.62
N LEU A 139 8.54 7.50 3.91
CA LEU A 139 9.67 7.95 4.72
C LEU A 139 10.99 7.35 4.22
N ILE A 140 11.00 6.06 3.86
CA ILE A 140 12.17 5.38 3.30
C ILE A 140 12.58 6.05 1.98
N ILE A 141 11.64 6.29 1.07
CA ILE A 141 11.92 6.99 -0.20
C ILE A 141 12.42 8.40 0.05
N GLY A 142 11.78 9.14 0.97
CA GLY A 142 12.17 10.50 1.31
C GLY A 142 13.60 10.55 1.86
N GLY A 143 13.96 9.65 2.76
CA GLY A 143 15.32 9.53 3.28
C GLY A 143 16.33 9.13 2.20
N TRP A 144 15.96 8.20 1.32
CA TRP A 144 16.81 7.74 0.23
C TRP A 144 17.08 8.85 -0.80
N LEU A 145 16.06 9.63 -1.18
CA LEU A 145 16.22 10.82 -2.04
C LEU A 145 16.96 11.95 -1.33
N ALA A 146 16.71 12.18 -0.04
CA ALA A 146 17.42 13.23 0.69
C ALA A 146 18.92 12.91 0.87
N GLY A 147 19.29 11.62 0.93
CA GLY A 147 20.66 11.13 1.13
C GLY A 147 21.74 11.89 0.36
N PRO A 148 21.73 11.87 -0.99
CA PRO A 148 22.74 12.55 -1.80
C PRO A 148 22.69 14.08 -1.69
N MET A 149 21.57 14.67 -1.25
CA MET A 149 21.42 16.12 -1.11
C MET A 149 21.98 16.65 0.22
N LEU A 150 21.99 15.83 1.27
CA LEU A 150 22.44 16.24 2.60
C LEU A 150 23.89 16.78 2.62
N PRO A 151 24.89 16.12 2.01
CA PRO A 151 26.26 16.65 1.99
C PRO A 151 26.35 18.03 1.35
N HIS A 152 25.57 18.29 0.29
CA HIS A 152 25.53 19.60 -0.35
C HIS A 152 24.93 20.66 0.59
N VAL A 153 23.80 20.37 1.22
CA VAL A 153 23.16 21.29 2.18
C VAL A 153 24.10 21.62 3.35
N PHE A 154 24.80 20.62 3.89
CA PHE A 154 25.79 20.85 4.95
C PHE A 154 27.03 21.59 4.46
N SER A 155 27.48 21.33 3.23
CA SER A 155 28.60 22.06 2.61
C SER A 155 28.27 23.54 2.38
N PHE A 156 27.01 23.89 2.09
CA PHE A 156 26.61 25.29 2.02
C PHE A 156 26.68 25.99 3.39
N ALA A 157 26.48 25.25 4.49
CA ALA A 157 26.59 25.79 5.83
C ALA A 157 28.06 25.94 6.29
N SER A 158 28.95 25.07 5.83
CA SER A 158 30.39 25.17 6.10
C SER A 158 31.11 25.89 4.96
N GLN A 159 31.63 27.09 5.16
CA GLN A 159 32.33 27.89 4.13
C GLN A 159 33.64 27.27 3.54
N ASN A 160 33.84 25.96 3.64
CA ASN A 160 34.96 25.28 3.00
C ASN A 160 34.65 25.06 1.51
N GLU A 161 35.45 25.69 0.64
CA GLU A 161 35.34 25.65 -0.82
C GLU A 161 35.69 24.30 -1.47
N SER A 162 35.67 23.19 -0.74
CA SER A 162 35.85 21.88 -1.34
C SER A 162 34.61 21.52 -2.15
N SER A 163 34.69 21.61 -3.48
CA SER A 163 33.64 21.18 -4.40
C SER A 163 33.43 19.67 -4.27
N VAL A 164 32.43 19.27 -3.49
CA VAL A 164 32.00 17.87 -3.38
C VAL A 164 31.34 17.48 -4.71
N PRO A 165 31.81 16.42 -5.39
CA PRO A 165 31.19 15.98 -6.64
C PRO A 165 29.76 15.50 -6.38
N TRP A 166 28.83 15.90 -7.27
CA TRP A 166 27.45 15.43 -7.21
C TRP A 166 27.38 13.91 -7.29
N GLN A 167 26.77 13.28 -6.29
CA GLN A 167 26.49 11.84 -6.28
C GLN A 167 25.03 11.61 -6.68
N THR A 168 24.80 10.64 -7.56
CA THR A 168 23.45 10.17 -7.87
C THR A 168 23.00 9.15 -6.81
N PRO A 169 21.70 9.08 -6.49
CA PRO A 169 21.16 8.10 -5.55
C PRO A 169 21.54 6.65 -5.88
N LEU A 170 21.46 6.30 -7.16
CA LEU A 170 22.03 5.08 -7.71
C LEU A 170 23.30 5.45 -8.48
N PRO A 171 24.45 4.88 -8.13
CA PRO A 171 25.69 5.12 -8.84
C PRO A 171 25.62 4.45 -10.22
N LEU A 172 25.23 5.23 -11.23
CA LEU A 172 25.19 4.77 -12.62
C LEU A 172 26.51 5.09 -13.29
N TRP A 173 27.10 4.10 -13.96
CA TRP A 173 28.17 4.38 -14.90
C TRP A 173 27.53 4.88 -16.21
N LEU A 174 27.70 6.16 -16.51
CA LEU A 174 27.26 6.76 -17.78
C LEU A 174 28.48 7.35 -18.47
N PRO A 175 28.64 7.14 -19.79
CA PRO A 175 29.73 7.74 -20.57
C PRO A 175 29.55 9.26 -20.77
N VAL A 176 28.58 9.88 -20.09
CA VAL A 176 28.23 11.28 -20.19
C VAL A 176 28.64 11.98 -18.90
N ASP A 177 29.23 13.16 -19.02
CA ASP A 177 29.59 13.99 -17.87
C ASP A 177 28.32 14.46 -17.13
N LEU A 178 28.01 13.77 -16.03
CA LEU A 178 26.89 14.05 -15.14
C LEU A 178 27.00 15.41 -14.45
N GLN A 179 28.17 16.05 -14.48
CA GLN A 179 28.38 17.38 -13.89
C GLN A 179 27.72 18.50 -14.72
N ARG A 180 27.22 18.20 -15.92
CA ARG A 180 26.58 19.18 -16.80
C ARG A 180 25.05 19.09 -16.73
N SER A 181 24.40 20.06 -16.08
CA SER A 181 22.95 20.27 -16.15
C SER A 181 22.52 20.43 -17.63
N PRO A 182 21.44 19.79 -18.12
CA PRO A 182 20.22 19.33 -17.42
C PRO A 182 20.07 17.81 -17.21
N LEU A 183 21.02 16.99 -17.65
CA LEU A 183 20.85 15.52 -17.66
C LEU A 183 20.82 14.90 -16.26
N TYR A 184 21.57 15.46 -15.32
CA TYR A 184 21.59 15.01 -13.92
C TYR A 184 20.19 15.04 -13.30
N GLU A 185 19.47 16.16 -13.43
CA GLU A 185 18.13 16.33 -12.86
C GLU A 185 17.13 15.34 -13.46
N ALA A 186 17.19 15.12 -14.78
CA ALA A 186 16.33 14.17 -15.47
C ALA A 186 16.58 12.72 -14.99
N LEU A 187 17.85 12.32 -14.87
CA LEU A 187 18.23 11.00 -14.36
C LEU A 187 17.83 10.82 -12.90
N TYR A 188 18.02 11.86 -12.08
CA TYR A 188 17.63 11.85 -10.68
C TYR A 188 16.12 11.65 -10.52
N LEU A 189 15.30 12.40 -11.27
CA LEU A 189 13.85 12.23 -11.29
C LEU A 189 13.44 10.85 -11.80
N PHE A 190 14.10 10.36 -12.85
CA PHE A 190 13.84 9.03 -13.38
C PHE A 190 14.14 7.92 -12.36
N GLN A 191 15.30 7.96 -11.70
CA GLN A 191 15.67 7.02 -10.64
C GLN A 191 14.66 7.07 -9.49
N GLY A 192 14.28 8.28 -9.06
CA GLY A 192 13.26 8.48 -8.03
C GLY A 192 11.91 7.88 -8.41
N LEU A 193 11.47 8.05 -9.67
CA LEU A 193 10.24 7.43 -10.18
C LEU A 193 10.34 5.91 -10.19
N CYS A 194 11.45 5.34 -10.67
CA CYS A 194 11.62 3.88 -10.71
C CYS A 194 11.63 3.27 -9.29
N VAL A 195 12.28 3.92 -8.31
CA VAL A 195 12.27 3.48 -6.90
C VAL A 195 10.88 3.62 -6.30
N LEU A 196 10.19 4.74 -6.55
CA LEU A 196 8.81 4.94 -6.11
C LEU A 196 7.88 3.87 -6.68
N THR A 197 7.98 3.58 -7.98
CA THR A 197 7.20 2.52 -8.65
C THR A 197 7.53 1.14 -8.06
N SER A 198 8.82 0.84 -7.82
CA SER A 198 9.23 -0.43 -7.22
C SER A 198 8.64 -0.62 -5.82
N LEU A 199 8.77 0.38 -4.94
CA LEU A 199 8.30 0.28 -3.56
C LEU A 199 6.78 0.29 -3.46
N THR A 200 6.10 1.12 -4.26
CA THR A 200 4.63 1.12 -4.32
C THR A 200 4.11 -0.22 -4.84
N SER A 201 4.75 -0.81 -5.85
CA SER A 201 4.42 -2.15 -6.36
C SER A 201 4.62 -3.24 -5.32
N ALA A 202 5.78 -3.25 -4.65
CA ALA A 202 6.06 -4.21 -3.59
C ALA A 202 5.02 -4.14 -2.46
N SER A 203 4.76 -2.93 -1.96
CA SER A 203 3.80 -2.70 -0.87
C SER A 203 2.37 -3.04 -1.27
N ALA A 204 1.96 -2.80 -2.52
CA ALA A 204 0.64 -3.15 -3.02
C ALA A 204 0.45 -4.66 -3.12
N LEU A 205 1.46 -5.39 -3.62
CA LEU A 205 1.42 -6.85 -3.69
C LEU A 205 1.37 -7.48 -2.29
N ASP A 206 2.22 -7.00 -1.38
CA ASP A 206 2.27 -7.51 0.00
C ASP A 206 0.97 -7.21 0.76
N ALA A 207 0.41 -6.00 0.61
CA ALA A 207 -0.88 -5.67 1.20
C ALA A 207 -2.03 -6.50 0.60
N CYS A 208 -1.99 -6.81 -0.70
CA CYS A 208 -2.99 -7.67 -1.32
C CYS A 208 -2.93 -9.08 -0.74
N PHE A 209 -1.72 -9.62 -0.58
CA PHE A 209 -1.49 -10.93 0.02
C PHE A 209 -1.97 -10.99 1.48
N CYS A 210 -1.55 -10.03 2.32
CA CYS A 210 -1.98 -9.95 3.70
C CYS A 210 -3.51 -9.85 3.83
N ASN A 211 -4.17 -9.08 2.96
CA ASN A 211 -5.62 -8.94 2.97
C ASN A 211 -6.32 -10.26 2.65
N MET A 212 -5.84 -10.98 1.63
CA MET A 212 -6.38 -12.30 1.31
C MET A 212 -6.22 -13.28 2.47
N MET A 213 -5.05 -13.31 3.10
CA MET A 213 -4.80 -14.18 4.25
C MET A 213 -5.71 -13.83 5.45
N LEU A 214 -5.93 -12.55 5.72
CA LEU A 214 -6.82 -12.10 6.79
C LEU A 214 -8.28 -12.43 6.50
N MET A 215 -8.72 -12.32 5.25
CA MET A 215 -10.06 -12.76 4.85
C MET A 215 -10.23 -14.27 5.04
N ILE A 216 -9.25 -15.08 4.61
CA ILE A 216 -9.26 -16.53 4.82
C ILE A 216 -9.34 -16.85 6.31
N ALA A 217 -8.52 -16.21 7.14
CA ALA A 217 -8.51 -16.43 8.58
C ALA A 217 -9.86 -16.08 9.23
N ALA A 218 -10.47 -14.96 8.82
CA ALA A 218 -11.78 -14.55 9.32
C ALA A 218 -12.88 -15.55 8.94
N GLU A 219 -12.88 -16.04 7.70
CA GLU A 219 -13.86 -17.03 7.25
C GLU A 219 -13.63 -18.41 7.91
N LEU A 220 -12.37 -18.82 8.14
CA LEU A 220 -12.04 -20.03 8.90
C LEU A 220 -12.52 -19.93 10.35
N GLN A 221 -12.41 -18.76 10.97
CA GLN A 221 -12.90 -18.55 12.33
C GLN A 221 -14.43 -18.65 12.41
N VAL A 222 -15.15 -18.06 11.44
CA VAL A 222 -16.61 -18.21 11.35
C VAL A 222 -17.01 -19.67 11.15
N LEU A 223 -16.28 -20.41 10.32
CA LEU A 223 -16.53 -21.83 10.12
C LEU A 223 -16.29 -22.63 11.42
N ASN A 224 -15.22 -22.31 12.15
CA ASN A 224 -14.93 -22.93 13.43
C ASN A 224 -16.03 -22.66 14.46
N ASP A 225 -16.47 -21.41 14.61
CA ASP A 225 -17.54 -21.02 15.53
C ASP A 225 -18.86 -21.76 15.18
N ASN A 226 -19.15 -21.93 13.89
CA ASN A 226 -20.32 -22.69 13.43
C ASN A 226 -20.25 -24.20 13.73
N ILE A 227 -19.06 -24.82 13.66
CA ILE A 227 -18.87 -26.24 13.99
C ILE A 227 -18.88 -26.45 15.51
N SER A 228 -18.31 -25.50 16.26
CA SER A 228 -18.27 -25.51 17.73
C SER A 228 -19.62 -25.19 18.39
N SER A 229 -20.61 -24.74 17.62
CA SER A 229 -22.00 -24.63 18.05
C SER A 229 -22.79 -25.86 17.57
N PRO A 230 -22.70 -27.02 18.25
CA PRO A 230 -23.52 -28.17 17.93
C PRO A 230 -24.98 -27.77 18.13
N SER A 231 -25.66 -27.55 17.01
CA SER A 231 -27.09 -27.27 16.92
C SER A 231 -27.87 -28.31 17.73
N GLY A 232 -28.36 -27.93 18.91
CA GLY A 232 -29.33 -28.77 19.62
C GLY A 232 -29.30 -28.79 21.14
N ASN A 233 -28.70 -27.83 21.85
CA ASN A 233 -29.15 -27.54 23.21
C ASN A 233 -29.04 -26.05 23.49
N GLU A 234 -30.22 -25.44 23.65
CA GLU A 234 -30.47 -24.08 24.10
C GLU A 234 -30.06 -23.95 25.58
N THR A 235 -28.81 -24.25 25.90
CA THR A 235 -28.26 -23.91 27.21
C THR A 235 -27.77 -22.49 27.11
N VAL A 236 -28.50 -21.61 27.79
CA VAL A 236 -28.10 -20.27 28.23
C VAL A 236 -26.70 -20.37 28.85
N VAL A 237 -25.66 -20.31 28.03
CA VAL A 237 -24.27 -20.37 28.47
C VAL A 237 -23.66 -19.00 28.23
N ASP A 238 -23.03 -18.57 29.31
CA ASP A 238 -22.58 -17.24 29.67
C ASP A 238 -21.82 -16.49 28.56
N LYS A 239 -22.34 -15.31 28.22
CA LYS A 239 -21.85 -14.41 27.16
C LYS A 239 -20.53 -13.71 27.53
N GLY A 240 -19.95 -14.01 28.69
CA GLY A 240 -18.87 -13.24 29.31
C GLY A 240 -17.46 -13.46 28.75
N GLU A 241 -17.17 -14.60 28.13
CA GLU A 241 -15.76 -14.94 27.83
C GLU A 241 -15.30 -14.49 26.43
N SER A 242 -16.19 -14.47 25.43
CA SER A 242 -15.85 -13.94 24.10
C SER A 242 -15.70 -12.42 24.07
N GLU A 243 -16.36 -11.69 24.99
CA GLU A 243 -16.18 -10.23 25.10
C GLU A 243 -14.75 -9.87 25.53
N SER A 244 -14.10 -10.70 26.34
CA SER A 244 -12.74 -10.46 26.86
C SER A 244 -11.69 -10.39 25.74
N ILE A 245 -11.71 -11.33 24.78
CA ILE A 245 -10.73 -11.37 23.68
C ILE A 245 -10.95 -10.21 22.71
N THR A 246 -12.21 -9.84 22.44
CA THR A 246 -12.50 -8.65 21.63
C THR A 246 -12.12 -7.35 22.35
N LEU A 247 -12.29 -7.26 23.66
CA LEU A 247 -11.90 -6.07 24.44
C LEU A 247 -10.40 -5.91 24.53
N GLU A 248 -9.62 -6.99 24.61
CA GLU A 248 -8.16 -6.92 24.64
C GLU A 248 -7.60 -6.42 23.29
N VAL A 249 -8.08 -6.98 22.18
CA VAL A 249 -7.69 -6.51 20.84
C VAL A 249 -8.19 -5.08 20.58
N HIS A 250 -9.39 -4.73 21.06
CA HIS A 250 -9.91 -3.37 20.91
C HIS A 250 -9.15 -2.37 21.78
N SER A 251 -8.77 -2.73 23.00
CA SER A 251 -7.91 -1.94 23.90
C SER A 251 -6.53 -1.71 23.30
N GLU A 252 -5.91 -2.76 22.74
CA GLU A 252 -4.63 -2.64 22.03
C GLU A 252 -4.76 -1.71 20.81
N LEU A 253 -5.81 -1.85 20.01
CA LEU A 253 -6.07 -0.96 18.86
C LEU A 253 -6.37 0.47 19.29
N GLU A 254 -7.18 0.68 20.33
CA GLU A 254 -7.46 2.00 20.90
C GLU A 254 -6.26 2.60 21.61
N SER A 255 -5.23 1.83 21.95
CA SER A 255 -3.95 2.41 22.40
C SER A 255 -3.12 2.96 21.24
N VAL A 256 -3.24 2.36 20.04
CA VAL A 256 -2.46 2.73 18.85
C VAL A 256 -3.12 3.84 18.01
N VAL A 257 -4.46 3.86 17.94
CA VAL A 257 -5.23 4.83 17.12
C VAL A 257 -5.23 6.29 17.60
N PRO A 258 -5.23 6.65 18.91
CA PRO A 258 -5.38 8.03 19.34
C PRO A 258 -4.20 8.93 18.98
N GLN A 259 -3.02 8.37 18.70
CA GLN A 259 -1.89 9.16 18.19
C GLN A 259 -2.16 9.78 16.82
N PHE A 260 -3.02 9.19 16.00
CA PHE A 260 -3.35 9.73 14.67
C PHE A 260 -4.50 10.74 14.68
N LYS A 261 -5.38 10.72 15.69
CA LYS A 261 -6.55 11.60 15.74
C LYS A 261 -6.22 13.00 16.28
N SER A 262 -5.11 13.15 17.02
CA SER A 262 -4.70 14.43 17.62
C SER A 262 -4.11 15.44 16.62
N GLY A 263 -3.75 15.02 15.39
CA GLY A 263 -3.12 15.91 14.39
C GLY A 263 -4.05 16.64 13.41
N ALA A 264 -5.35 16.31 13.38
CA ALA A 264 -6.27 16.81 12.35
C ALA A 264 -7.28 17.87 12.85
N THR A 265 -7.33 18.13 14.16
CA THR A 265 -8.11 19.23 14.75
C THR A 265 -7.19 20.38 15.13
N GLY A 266 -6.46 20.91 14.14
CA GLY A 266 -5.86 22.23 14.23
C GLY A 266 -6.97 23.27 14.01
N ASP A 267 -7.31 23.98 15.08
CA ASP A 267 -8.19 25.14 15.19
C ASP A 267 -8.36 25.97 13.90
N ALA A 268 -9.39 25.66 13.12
CA ALA A 268 -10.05 26.65 12.27
C ALA A 268 -11.05 27.41 13.16
N GLY A 269 -10.54 28.38 13.92
CA GLY A 269 -11.32 29.41 14.59
C GLY A 269 -12.02 30.29 13.56
N LEU A 270 -13.08 29.76 12.93
CA LEU A 270 -13.95 30.52 12.03
C LEU A 270 -15.01 31.26 12.85
N SER A 271 -14.74 32.54 13.03
CA SER A 271 -15.64 33.58 13.48
C SER A 271 -17.08 33.40 12.94
N LYS A 272 -18.01 33.12 13.85
CA LYS A 272 -19.47 33.17 13.61
C LYS A 272 -19.88 34.61 13.32
N THR A 273 -19.90 34.99 12.04
CA THR A 273 -20.66 36.16 11.59
C THR A 273 -22.10 35.72 11.32
N GLY A 274 -23.00 36.20 12.18
CA GLY A 274 -24.43 35.94 12.08
C GLY A 274 -25.01 36.44 10.76
N ARG A 275 -25.74 35.56 10.08
CA ARG A 275 -26.63 35.95 8.97
C ARG A 275 -28.02 35.42 9.26
N SER A 276 -28.83 36.30 9.84
CA SER A 276 -30.27 36.17 9.99
C SER A 276 -30.90 35.92 8.62
N ARG A 277 -31.62 34.81 8.46
CA ARG A 277 -32.41 34.49 7.27
C ARG A 277 -33.88 34.78 7.57
N PRO A 278 -34.54 35.67 6.81
CA PRO A 278 -35.94 35.98 7.02
C PRO A 278 -36.84 34.83 6.55
N ARG A 279 -37.82 34.53 7.40
CA ARG A 279 -38.88 33.54 7.24
C ARG A 279 -39.97 34.16 6.38
N ASN A 280 -39.95 33.93 5.06
CA ASN A 280 -41.10 34.26 4.21
C ASN A 280 -42.18 33.20 4.39
N GLN A 281 -43.21 33.59 5.14
CA GLN A 281 -44.54 33.01 5.07
C GLN A 281 -45.16 33.42 3.73
N THR A 282 -45.49 32.45 2.89
CA THR A 282 -46.48 32.65 1.82
C THR A 282 -47.69 31.80 2.15
N SER A 283 -48.67 32.47 2.76
CA SER A 283 -50.08 32.07 2.73
C SER A 283 -50.65 32.26 1.33
N LEU A 284 -51.86 31.72 1.15
CA LEU A 284 -52.83 31.84 0.05
C LEU A 284 -52.79 30.71 -0.97
N ARG A 285 -53.92 30.16 -1.41
CA ARG A 285 -55.34 30.17 -1.01
C ARG A 285 -56.00 29.21 -2.01
N LEU A 286 -57.03 28.47 -1.55
CA LEU A 286 -58.15 27.89 -2.30
C LEU A 286 -57.82 27.00 -3.52
#